data_AF-A0A957JJF6-F1
#
_entry.id   AF-A0A957JJF6-F1
#
_cell.length_a   1.000
_cell.length_b   1.000
_cell.length_c   1.000
_cell.angle_alpha   90.00
_cell.angle_beta   90.00
_cell.angle_gamma   90.00
#
_symmetry.space_group_name_H-M   'P 1'
#
loop_
_entity.id
_entity.type
_entity.pdbx_description
1 polymer ?
#
loop_
_entity_poly.entity_id
_entity_poly.type
_entity_poly.pdbx_seq_one_letter_code
_entity_poly.pdbx_strand_id
1 'polypeptide(L)'
;MKRRLLLLLVFALLLLTGGVALTLWRSYGDPRSTPFLQWARGNNATREALIVTEREACPGAPFILPADGFIGLLYGDPRGPYSASSPHQGIDIFSNDAPGRVPVYAAYDGYVTRESNWKSSLIIRVPDDPLQPGREIWYCQTQLIRYLA
;
A
#
# COMPACT_ATOMS: atom_id res chain seq x y z
N MET A 1 -19.48 0.09 46.01
CA MET A 1 -18.36 -0.32 45.13
C MET A 1 -18.83 -1.09 43.89
N LYS A 2 -19.63 -2.16 44.01
CA LYS A 2 -20.11 -2.97 42.86
C LYS A 2 -20.88 -2.19 41.78
N ARG A 3 -21.77 -1.24 42.16
CA ARG A 3 -22.53 -0.40 41.20
C ARG A 3 -21.64 0.56 40.38
N ARG A 4 -20.59 1.11 40.99
CA ARG A 4 -19.62 1.97 40.29
C ARG A 4 -18.76 1.15 39.32
N LEU A 5 -18.33 -0.05 39.74
CA LEU A 5 -17.61 -0.97 38.86
C LEU A 5 -18.45 -1.41 37.65
N LEU A 6 -19.73 -1.74 37.87
CA LEU A 6 -20.65 -2.09 36.78
C LEU A 6 -20.81 -0.94 35.77
N LEU A 7 -20.98 0.30 36.25
CA LEU A 7 -21.08 1.47 35.37
C LEU A 7 -19.80 1.70 34.55
N LEU A 8 -18.62 1.52 35.15
CA LEU A 8 -17.35 1.64 34.45
C LEU A 8 -17.19 0.54 33.38
N LEU A 9 -17.60 -0.69 33.68
CA LEU A 9 -17.57 -1.79 32.71
C LEU A 9 -18.53 -1.56 31.53
N VAL A 10 -19.74 -1.08 31.80
CA VAL A 10 -20.71 -0.72 30.75
C VAL A 10 -20.18 0.43 29.90
N PHE A 11 -19.61 1.46 30.52
CA PHE A 11 -19.02 2.59 29.79
C PHE A 11 -17.82 2.16 28.93
N ALA A 12 -16.92 1.33 29.48
CA ALA A 12 -15.80 0.77 28.71
C ALA A 12 -16.29 -0.09 27.54
N LEU A 13 -17.33 -0.91 27.75
CA LEU A 13 -17.93 -1.71 26.68
C LEU A 13 -18.54 -0.82 25.59
N LEU A 14 -19.25 0.26 25.95
CA LEU A 14 -19.82 1.22 25.00
C LEU A 14 -18.74 1.95 24.20
N LEU A 15 -17.63 2.33 24.82
CA LEU A 15 -16.50 2.93 24.12
C LEU A 15 -15.86 1.94 23.15
N LEU A 16 -15.70 0.67 23.56
CA LEU A 16 -15.17 -0.38 22.71
C LEU A 16 -16.08 -0.64 21.52
N THR A 17 -17.38 -0.86 21.74
CA THR A 17 -18.34 -1.15 20.67
C THR A 17 -18.55 0.05 19.76
N GLY A 18 -18.65 1.26 20.30
CA GLY A 18 -18.71 2.49 19.52
C GLY A 18 -17.46 2.73 18.68
N GLY A 19 -16.28 2.46 19.23
CA GLY A 19 -15.01 2.51 18.51
C GLY A 19 -14.97 1.51 17.35
N VAL A 20 -15.33 0.25 17.60
CA VAL A 20 -15.41 -0.79 16.56
C VAL A 20 -16.42 -0.40 15.48
N ALA A 21 -17.62 0.02 15.86
CA ALA A 21 -18.65 0.45 14.91
C ALA A 21 -18.17 1.60 14.02
N LEU A 22 -17.49 2.60 14.59
CA LEU A 22 -16.91 3.72 13.84
C LEU A 22 -15.83 3.25 12.87
N THR A 23 -14.95 2.34 13.28
CA THR A 23 -13.90 1.79 12.39
C THR A 23 -14.47 0.96 11.25
N LEU A 24 -15.52 0.16 11.50
CA LEU A 24 -16.20 -0.61 10.48
C LEU A 24 -16.93 0.33 9.52
N TRP A 25 -17.65 1.33 10.03
CA TRP A 25 -18.33 2.31 9.19
C TRP A 25 -17.35 3.05 8.26
N ARG A 26 -16.20 3.50 8.77
CA ARG A 26 -15.15 4.11 7.95
C ARG A 26 -14.55 3.15 6.93
N SER A 27 -14.36 1.88 7.32
CA SER A 27 -13.79 0.88 6.44
C SER A 27 -14.76 0.49 5.32
N TYR A 28 -16.05 0.34 5.60
CA TYR A 28 -17.07 -0.02 4.62
C TYR A 28 -17.62 1.17 3.82
N GLY A 29 -17.46 2.39 4.32
CA GLY A 29 -17.89 3.61 3.62
C GLY A 29 -16.95 4.07 2.50
N ASP A 30 -15.72 3.58 2.46
CA ASP A 30 -14.75 3.89 1.39
C ASP A 30 -14.95 2.93 0.19
N PRO A 31 -15.26 3.43 -1.01
CA PRO A 31 -15.45 2.59 -2.20
C PRO A 31 -14.23 1.71 -2.52
N ARG A 32 -13.03 2.11 -2.11
CA ARG A 32 -11.78 1.36 -2.34
C ARG A 32 -11.68 0.10 -1.48
N SER A 33 -12.47 0.00 -0.41
CA SER A 33 -12.45 -1.17 0.48
C SER A 33 -13.11 -2.39 -0.14
N THR A 34 -14.09 -2.19 -1.02
CA THR A 34 -14.74 -3.29 -1.74
C THR A 34 -13.76 -4.09 -2.61
N PRO A 35 -13.01 -3.48 -3.56
CA PRO A 35 -12.05 -4.23 -4.36
C PRO A 35 -10.93 -4.82 -3.50
N PHE A 36 -10.50 -4.14 -2.43
CA PHE A 36 -9.50 -4.68 -1.50
C PHE A 36 -9.99 -5.95 -0.80
N LEU A 37 -11.24 -5.96 -0.30
CA LEU A 37 -11.83 -7.15 0.33
C LEU A 37 -12.11 -8.25 -0.68
N GLN A 38 -12.51 -7.91 -1.90
CA GLN A 38 -12.68 -8.86 -3.01
C GLN A 38 -11.35 -9.54 -3.34
N TRP A 39 -10.25 -8.79 -3.42
CA TRP A 39 -8.94 -9.39 -3.61
C TRP A 39 -8.52 -10.22 -2.39
N ALA A 40 -8.60 -9.67 -1.17
CA ALA A 40 -8.11 -10.35 0.02
C ALA A 40 -8.87 -11.65 0.33
N ARG A 41 -10.19 -11.70 0.10
CA ARG A 41 -11.07 -12.82 0.48
C ARG A 41 -11.64 -13.60 -0.69
N GLY A 42 -11.47 -13.12 -1.92
CA GLY A 42 -11.98 -13.77 -3.12
C GLY A 42 -11.22 -15.03 -3.49
N ASN A 43 -11.81 -15.80 -4.40
CA ASN A 43 -11.13 -16.92 -5.03
C ASN A 43 -10.12 -16.43 -6.08
N ASN A 44 -9.37 -17.37 -6.69
CA ASN A 44 -8.35 -17.03 -7.69
C ASN A 44 -8.91 -16.22 -8.87
N ALA A 45 -10.10 -16.57 -9.39
CA ALA A 45 -10.69 -15.85 -10.51
C ALA A 45 -11.06 -14.40 -10.14
N THR A 46 -11.60 -14.17 -8.94
CA THR A 46 -11.89 -12.84 -8.42
C THR A 46 -10.62 -12.01 -8.27
N ARG A 47 -9.55 -12.61 -7.75
CA ARG A 47 -8.27 -11.93 -7.58
C ARG A 47 -7.64 -11.58 -8.92
N GLU A 48 -7.64 -12.51 -9.86
CA GLU A 48 -7.04 -12.34 -11.18
C GLU A 48 -7.70 -11.20 -11.96
N ALA A 49 -9.02 -11.06 -11.86
CA ALA A 49 -9.76 -9.97 -12.51
C ALA A 49 -9.41 -8.56 -11.98
N LEU A 50 -8.68 -8.46 -10.87
CA LEU A 50 -8.24 -7.21 -10.26
C LEU A 50 -6.76 -6.90 -10.50
N ILE A 51 -6.02 -7.82 -11.13
CA ILE A 51 -4.60 -7.63 -11.41
C ILE A 51 -4.43 -6.62 -12.56
N VAL A 52 -3.59 -5.63 -12.32
CA VAL A 52 -3.12 -4.70 -13.35
C VAL A 52 -1.80 -5.25 -13.87
N THR A 53 -1.74 -5.44 -15.19
CA THR A 53 -0.52 -5.82 -15.91
C THR A 53 -0.25 -4.73 -16.92
N GLU A 54 0.71 -3.87 -16.63
CA GLU A 54 1.13 -2.80 -17.52
C GLU A 54 2.63 -2.58 -17.32
N ARG A 55 3.41 -2.79 -18.37
CA ARG A 55 4.87 -2.65 -18.30
C ARG A 55 5.40 -1.57 -19.24
N GLU A 56 4.50 -0.93 -19.97
CA GLU A 56 4.80 0.23 -20.78
C GLU A 56 4.24 1.47 -20.11
N ALA A 57 4.89 2.60 -20.34
CA ALA A 57 4.43 3.86 -19.79
C ALA A 57 3.19 4.31 -20.59
N CYS A 58 2.13 4.70 -19.90
CA CYS A 58 0.95 5.27 -20.56
C CYS A 58 1.33 6.56 -21.31
N PRO A 59 0.61 6.93 -22.39
CA PRO A 59 0.84 8.20 -23.08
C PRO A 59 0.81 9.39 -22.11
N GLY A 60 1.94 10.11 -22.02
CA GLY A 60 2.09 11.28 -21.14
C GLY A 60 2.43 10.97 -19.68
N ALA A 61 2.58 9.70 -19.29
CA ALA A 61 3.12 9.30 -18.00
C ALA A 61 4.57 8.81 -18.18
N PRO A 62 5.57 9.41 -17.53
CA PRO A 62 6.95 8.98 -17.73
C PRO A 62 7.29 7.68 -16.98
N PHE A 63 6.56 7.34 -15.92
CA PHE A 63 6.83 6.17 -15.08
C PHE A 63 6.02 4.95 -15.52
N ILE A 64 6.64 3.77 -15.47
CA ILE A 64 5.95 2.47 -15.63
C ILE A 64 5.39 1.98 -14.29
N LEU A 65 4.43 1.04 -14.35
CA LEU A 65 4.05 0.27 -13.17
C LEU A 65 5.19 -0.73 -12.85
N PRO A 66 5.77 -0.71 -11.64
CA PRO A 66 6.99 -1.46 -11.36
C PRO A 66 6.76 -2.96 -11.18
N ALA A 67 5.53 -3.42 -10.99
CA ALA A 67 5.21 -4.83 -10.85
C ALA A 67 3.75 -5.09 -11.24
N ASP A 68 3.48 -6.27 -11.80
CA ASP A 68 2.12 -6.72 -12.05
C ASP A 68 1.45 -7.04 -10.71
N GLY A 69 0.21 -6.59 -10.53
CA GLY A 69 -0.53 -6.87 -9.31
C GLY A 69 -1.78 -6.03 -9.12
N PHE A 70 -2.49 -6.32 -8.04
CA PHE A 70 -3.62 -5.53 -7.57
C PHE A 70 -3.11 -4.31 -6.80
N ILE A 71 -3.45 -3.11 -7.26
CA ILE A 71 -3.10 -1.85 -6.59
C ILE A 71 -4.10 -1.64 -5.44
N GLY A 72 -3.72 -2.04 -4.22
CA GLY A 72 -4.66 -2.17 -3.11
C GLY A 72 -4.69 -0.99 -2.13
N LEU A 73 -3.55 -0.32 -1.93
CA LEU A 73 -3.41 0.82 -1.03
C LEU A 73 -2.66 1.93 -1.76
N LEU A 74 -3.18 3.15 -1.67
CA LEU A 74 -2.64 4.30 -2.40
C LEU A 74 -1.90 5.26 -1.47
N TYR A 75 -1.21 6.24 -2.05
CA TYR A 75 -0.63 7.33 -1.28
C TYR A 75 -1.75 8.12 -0.58
N GLY A 76 -1.53 8.50 0.68
CA GLY A 76 -2.51 9.23 1.47
C GLY A 76 -3.65 8.36 2.02
N ASP A 77 -3.60 7.03 1.83
CA ASP A 77 -4.67 6.15 2.28
C ASP A 77 -4.76 6.06 3.82
N PRO A 78 -5.93 6.35 4.43
CA PRO A 78 -6.11 6.30 5.88
C PRO A 78 -6.68 4.96 6.36
N ARG A 79 -6.94 3.99 5.46
CA ARG A 79 -7.53 2.70 5.82
C ARG A 79 -6.53 1.85 6.61
N GLY A 80 -7.04 1.06 7.56
CA GLY A 80 -6.20 0.25 8.45
C GLY A 80 -5.17 -0.60 7.68
N PRO A 81 -3.92 -0.70 8.15
CA PRO A 81 -3.40 -0.27 9.47
C PRO A 81 -3.06 1.22 9.60
N TYR A 82 -3.28 2.03 8.55
CA TYR A 82 -3.03 3.48 8.57
C TYR A 82 -4.15 4.24 9.27
N SER A 83 -3.98 5.57 9.36
CA SER A 83 -4.98 6.46 9.94
C SER A 83 -4.95 7.83 9.28
N ALA A 84 -5.96 8.66 9.54
CA ALA A 84 -5.99 10.03 9.04
C ALA A 84 -4.79 10.89 9.52
N SER A 85 -4.24 10.59 10.71
CA SER A 85 -3.06 11.30 11.25
C SER A 85 -1.74 10.68 10.80
N SER A 86 -1.77 9.48 10.23
CA SER A 86 -0.58 8.76 9.74
C SER A 86 -0.96 7.98 8.49
N PRO A 87 -1.26 8.68 7.38
CA PRO A 87 -1.73 8.04 6.17
C PRO A 87 -0.59 7.31 5.47
N HIS A 88 -0.94 6.35 4.63
CA HIS A 88 0.01 5.59 3.84
C HIS A 88 0.92 6.50 2.99
N GLN A 89 2.22 6.23 2.98
CA GLN A 89 3.24 7.06 2.32
C GLN A 89 3.70 6.47 0.98
N GLY A 90 3.04 5.43 0.48
CA GLY A 90 3.43 4.73 -0.75
C GLY A 90 2.24 4.18 -1.51
N ILE A 91 2.51 3.24 -2.40
CA ILE A 91 1.50 2.46 -3.12
C ILE A 91 1.84 0.99 -2.91
N ASP A 92 0.87 0.20 -2.44
CA ASP A 92 1.05 -1.24 -2.27
C ASP A 92 0.42 -1.98 -3.44
N ILE A 93 1.26 -2.74 -4.14
CA ILE A 93 0.88 -3.61 -5.25
C ILE A 93 0.96 -5.05 -4.75
N PHE A 94 -0.18 -5.74 -4.75
CA PHE A 94 -0.33 -7.09 -4.22
C PHE A 94 -0.37 -8.11 -5.35
N SER A 95 0.41 -9.19 -5.22
CA SER A 95 0.40 -10.27 -6.20
C SER A 95 -0.34 -11.51 -5.68
N ASN A 96 -0.85 -12.30 -6.62
CA ASN A 96 -1.40 -13.64 -6.36
C ASN A 96 -0.29 -14.69 -6.22
N ASP A 97 0.95 -14.36 -6.59
CA ASP A 97 2.08 -15.26 -6.62
C ASP A 97 2.81 -15.38 -5.27
N ALA A 98 3.66 -16.40 -5.13
CA ALA A 98 4.42 -16.60 -3.90
C ALA A 98 5.51 -15.52 -3.69
N PRO A 99 5.92 -15.22 -2.43
CA PRO A 99 7.01 -14.29 -2.16
C PRO A 99 8.29 -14.62 -2.95
N GLY A 100 8.87 -13.61 -3.59
CA GLY A 100 10.10 -13.75 -4.38
C GLY A 100 9.91 -14.30 -5.79
N ARG A 101 8.66 -14.48 -6.25
CA ARG A 101 8.34 -14.89 -7.64
C ARG A 101 8.04 -13.72 -8.57
N VAL A 102 7.54 -12.63 -8.01
CA VAL A 102 7.12 -11.44 -8.77
C VAL A 102 8.33 -10.55 -9.03
N PRO A 103 8.67 -10.28 -10.31
CA PRO A 103 9.70 -9.31 -10.62
C PRO A 103 9.22 -7.90 -10.26
N VAL A 104 10.12 -7.09 -9.69
CA VAL A 104 9.92 -5.66 -9.45
C VAL A 104 10.95 -4.91 -10.26
N TYR A 105 10.48 -4.06 -11.16
CA TYR A 105 11.29 -3.25 -12.08
C TYR A 105 11.45 -1.83 -11.55
N ALA A 106 12.49 -1.14 -12.01
CA ALA A 106 12.59 0.31 -11.82
C ALA A 106 11.41 0.98 -12.55
N ALA A 107 10.70 1.88 -11.86
CA ALA A 107 9.59 2.62 -12.47
C ALA A 107 10.08 3.66 -13.49
N TYR A 108 11.37 4.03 -13.42
CA TYR A 108 12.04 4.98 -14.31
C TYR A 108 13.55 4.80 -14.22
N ASP A 109 14.26 5.20 -15.27
CA ASP A 109 15.72 5.16 -15.34
C ASP A 109 16.37 6.03 -14.25
N GLY A 110 17.41 5.51 -13.63
CA GLY A 110 18.08 6.16 -12.52
C GLY A 110 19.22 5.32 -11.97
N TYR A 111 19.65 5.65 -10.75
CA TYR A 111 20.71 4.91 -10.07
C TYR A 111 20.26 4.47 -8.67
N VAL A 112 20.71 3.28 -8.27
CA VAL A 112 20.34 2.68 -6.99
C VAL A 112 21.19 3.27 -5.87
N THR A 113 20.53 3.72 -4.80
CA THR A 113 21.14 4.04 -3.51
C THR A 113 20.62 3.07 -2.46
N ARG A 114 21.51 2.49 -1.66
CA ARG A 114 21.13 1.55 -0.61
C ARG A 114 22.13 1.59 0.55
N GLU A 115 21.63 1.75 1.77
CA GLU A 115 22.44 1.63 2.98
C GLU A 115 22.59 0.17 3.41
N SER A 116 23.74 -0.18 3.99
CA SER A 116 24.06 -1.55 4.40
C SER A 116 23.01 -2.15 5.36
N ASN A 117 22.43 -1.34 6.24
CA ASN A 117 21.46 -1.74 7.25
C ASN A 117 20.00 -1.82 6.76
N TRP A 118 19.70 -1.38 5.53
CA TRP A 118 18.33 -1.49 5.00
C TRP A 118 17.99 -2.94 4.72
N LYS A 119 16.77 -3.36 5.07
CA LYS A 119 16.25 -4.70 4.78
C LYS A 119 15.14 -4.58 3.77
N SER A 120 15.20 -5.38 2.70
CA SER A 120 14.13 -5.46 1.70
C SER A 120 13.73 -4.12 1.08
N SER A 121 14.64 -3.15 1.09
CA SER A 121 14.40 -1.81 0.56
C SER A 121 15.59 -1.28 -0.22
N LEU A 122 15.30 -0.46 -1.22
CA LEU A 122 16.28 0.35 -1.94
C LEU A 122 15.64 1.68 -2.35
N ILE A 123 16.48 2.64 -2.72
CA ILE A 123 16.06 3.90 -3.34
C ILE A 123 16.57 3.91 -4.78
N ILE A 124 15.72 4.35 -5.70
CA ILE A 124 16.14 4.72 -7.05
C ILE A 124 16.09 6.25 -7.13
N ARG A 125 17.22 6.85 -7.49
CA ARG A 125 17.37 8.28 -7.68
C ARG A 125 17.32 8.61 -9.17
N VAL A 126 16.52 9.61 -9.51
CA VAL A 126 16.36 10.13 -10.88
C VAL A 126 16.94 11.54 -10.89
N PRO A 127 18.16 11.74 -11.46
CA PRO A 127 18.87 13.02 -11.38
C PRO A 127 18.11 14.20 -11.99
N ASP A 128 17.29 13.93 -13.01
CA ASP A 128 16.49 14.93 -13.72
C ASP A 128 15.02 14.46 -13.78
N ASP A 129 14.18 15.08 -12.96
CA ASP A 129 12.76 14.76 -12.85
C ASP A 129 12.03 14.96 -14.20
N PRO A 130 11.47 13.89 -14.80
CA PRO A 130 10.80 13.97 -16.10
C PRO A 130 9.52 14.81 -16.09
N LEU A 131 9.00 15.17 -14.91
CA LEU A 131 7.83 16.04 -14.75
C LEU A 131 8.24 17.50 -14.47
N GLN A 132 9.40 17.73 -13.86
CA GLN A 132 9.90 19.07 -13.50
C GLN A 132 11.43 19.12 -13.63
N PRO A 133 11.97 19.38 -14.83
CA PRO A 133 13.41 19.33 -15.09
C PRO A 133 14.25 20.24 -14.19
N GLY A 134 15.49 19.85 -13.94
CA GLY A 134 16.47 20.60 -13.13
C GLY A 134 16.44 20.27 -11.63
N ARG A 135 15.72 19.22 -11.22
CA ARG A 135 15.77 18.69 -9.85
C ARG A 135 15.88 17.17 -9.83
N GLU A 136 16.54 16.66 -8.79
CA GLU A 136 16.55 15.23 -8.49
C GLU A 136 15.28 14.84 -7.72
N ILE A 137 14.70 13.69 -8.09
CA ILE A 137 13.67 13.00 -7.31
C ILE A 137 14.15 11.60 -6.94
N TRP A 138 13.47 10.97 -5.99
CA TRP A 138 13.74 9.58 -5.62
C TRP A 138 12.45 8.86 -5.27
N TYR A 139 12.48 7.53 -5.44
CA TYR A 139 11.41 6.66 -4.97
C TYR A 139 12.00 5.43 -4.29
N CYS A 140 11.27 4.94 -3.29
CA CYS A 140 11.67 3.78 -2.50
C CYS A 140 10.89 2.56 -2.97
N GLN A 141 11.58 1.44 -3.16
CA GLN A 141 10.95 0.13 -3.29
C GLN A 141 11.18 -0.62 -1.98
N THR A 142 10.13 -1.23 -1.43
CA THR A 142 10.18 -1.92 -0.12
C THR A 142 9.58 -3.32 -0.23
N GLN A 143 9.74 -4.13 0.81
CA GLN A 143 9.28 -5.53 0.87
C GLN A 143 9.88 -6.46 -0.20
N LEU A 144 11.04 -6.09 -0.76
CA LEU A 144 11.77 -6.88 -1.74
C LEU A 144 12.39 -8.14 -1.10
N ILE A 145 12.21 -9.30 -1.74
CA ILE A 145 12.79 -10.57 -1.26
C ILE A 145 14.24 -10.75 -1.73
N ARG A 146 14.54 -10.40 -2.98
CA ARG A 146 15.87 -10.51 -3.58
C ARG A 146 16.08 -9.41 -4.61
N TYR A 147 17.33 -8.98 -4.75
CA TYR A 147 17.76 -8.05 -5.79
C TYR A 147 18.47 -8.86 -6.89
N LEU A 148 18.11 -8.61 -8.14
CA LEU A 148 18.88 -9.06 -9.29
C LEU A 148 19.70 -7.85 -9.73
N ALA A 149 21.00 -7.89 -9.42
CA ALA A 149 22.00 -6.94 -9.89
C ALA A 149 22.93 -7.67 -10.86
#